data_AF-A0A077YAN0-F1
#
_entry.id   AF-A0A077YAN0-F1
#
_cell.length_a   1.000
_cell.length_b   1.000
_cell.length_c   1.000
_cell.angle_alpha   90.00
_cell.angle_beta   90.00
_cell.angle_gamma   90.00
#
_symmetry.space_group_name_H-M   'P 1'
#
loop_
_entity.id
_entity.type
_entity.pdbx_description
1 polymer ?
#
loop_
_entity_poly.entity_id
_entity_poly.type
_entity_poly.pdbx_seq_one_letter_code
_entity_poly.pdbx_strand_id
1 'polypeptide(L)'
;CNKFDTVRSLFPDELDSGEYKFKAAKYKDYFSKSEYTNIDKINGCFLWLLKIIFENSNNFSGGANENIIIVTYIFSWLSYKLNQKTENGITKLNEFYSKYIENVQEYKGSIEKNTQYKTYIEVINKNKKLMDIDISVMSKFYDVFKNLCKMYDDLSKANNNSQEYLKYVNIFVDNYKALINENFNDTNNNLFSHVLSVLLNDYNYIKSNLYNESVKKQFPELTKEKTKAQAPGSSFKGTQMDDSSGKMPVSISQTEESISQTKVSDSETTLFSSLTINNLIPIPLILVATLILLGISYKYSLFGFRKRSQKQYLREKLKK
;
A
#
# COMPACT_ATOMS: atom_id res chain seq x y z
N CYS A 1 2.21 5.76 4.40
CA CYS A 1 1.17 6.57 5.06
C CYS A 1 1.60 8.02 5.19
N ASN A 2 2.57 8.36 6.05
CA ASN A 2 3.08 9.74 6.25
C ASN A 2 3.19 10.65 5.01
N LYS A 3 3.78 10.17 3.90
CA LYS A 3 3.89 10.97 2.66
C LYS A 3 2.52 11.30 2.04
N PHE A 4 1.60 10.33 2.06
CA PHE A 4 0.21 10.54 1.64
C PHE A 4 -0.53 11.47 2.60
N ASP A 5 -0.24 11.46 3.91
CA ASP A 5 -0.82 12.43 4.84
C ASP A 5 -0.36 13.85 4.53
N THR A 6 0.91 14.03 4.15
CA THR A 6 1.37 15.32 3.65
C THR A 6 0.60 15.72 2.39
N VAL A 7 0.35 14.81 1.44
CA VAL A 7 -0.48 15.11 0.26
C VAL A 7 -1.90 15.48 0.66
N ARG A 8 -2.57 14.71 1.51
CA ARG A 8 -3.93 15.00 2.00
C ARG A 8 -4.02 16.32 2.75
N SER A 9 -2.96 16.74 3.43
CA SER A 9 -2.91 18.04 4.12
C SER A 9 -2.94 19.22 3.13
N LEU A 10 -2.40 19.04 1.92
CA LEU A 10 -2.30 20.07 0.87
C LEU A 10 -3.40 19.95 -0.19
N PHE A 11 -3.88 18.74 -0.45
CA PHE A 11 -4.96 18.41 -1.36
C PHE A 11 -5.84 17.33 -0.71
N PRO A 12 -6.77 17.74 0.16
CA PRO A 12 -7.67 16.84 0.89
C PRO A 12 -8.43 15.90 -0.02
N ASP A 13 -8.74 14.72 0.50
CA ASP A 13 -9.50 13.69 -0.22
C ASP A 13 -10.95 14.13 -0.44
N GLU A 14 -11.57 14.74 0.56
CA GLU A 14 -12.96 15.17 0.46
C GLU A 14 -13.13 16.39 -0.46
N LEU A 15 -14.19 16.35 -1.27
CA LEU A 15 -14.64 17.51 -2.04
C LEU A 15 -15.34 18.52 -1.11
N ASP A 16 -15.15 19.80 -1.40
CA ASP A 16 -15.81 20.90 -0.70
C ASP A 16 -16.93 21.42 -1.62
N SER A 17 -18.19 21.15 -1.26
CA SER A 17 -19.36 21.50 -2.08
C SER A 17 -19.29 20.98 -3.53
N GLY A 18 -18.76 19.76 -3.72
CA GLY A 18 -18.60 19.14 -5.04
C GLY A 18 -17.33 19.55 -5.79
N GLU A 19 -16.51 20.43 -5.22
CA GLU A 19 -15.28 20.93 -5.84
C GLU A 19 -14.02 20.46 -5.14
N TYR A 20 -12.92 20.36 -5.90
CA TYR A 20 -11.61 20.05 -5.33
C TYR A 20 -11.09 21.22 -4.50
N LYS A 21 -10.57 20.90 -3.31
CA LYS A 21 -9.91 21.88 -2.44
C LYS A 21 -8.40 21.77 -2.53
N PHE A 22 -7.74 22.83 -3.00
CA PHE A 22 -6.28 22.91 -3.02
C PHE A 22 -5.81 23.89 -1.95
N LYS A 23 -5.19 23.38 -0.88
CA LYS A 23 -4.67 24.18 0.23
C LYS A 23 -3.27 24.73 -0.05
N ALA A 24 -2.55 24.14 -1.01
CA ALA A 24 -1.27 24.67 -1.48
C ALA A 24 -1.11 24.50 -2.99
N ALA A 25 -0.34 25.40 -3.60
CA ALA A 25 -0.12 25.44 -5.04
C ALA A 25 1.15 24.70 -5.48
N LYS A 26 1.42 23.51 -4.91
CA LYS A 26 2.64 22.73 -5.19
C LYS A 26 2.83 22.37 -6.66
N TYR A 27 1.75 22.30 -7.43
CA TYR A 27 1.80 22.09 -8.87
C TYR A 27 2.54 23.21 -9.62
N LYS A 28 2.57 24.45 -9.09
CA LYS A 28 3.28 25.59 -9.70
C LYS A 28 4.80 25.47 -9.60
N ASP A 29 5.30 24.64 -8.69
CA ASP A 29 6.75 24.39 -8.55
C ASP A 29 7.29 23.59 -9.76
N TYR A 30 6.40 22.98 -10.56
CA TYR A 30 6.76 22.09 -11.65
C TYR A 30 6.24 22.57 -13.00
N PHE A 31 5.02 23.09 -13.06
CA PHE A 31 4.41 23.52 -14.31
C PHE A 31 4.26 25.03 -14.31
N SER A 32 4.64 25.67 -15.42
CA SER A 32 4.42 27.10 -15.67
C SER A 32 3.34 27.28 -16.72
N LYS A 33 2.13 27.63 -16.28
CA LYS A 33 0.97 27.95 -17.13
C LYS A 33 0.36 29.29 -16.70
N SER A 34 -0.27 29.98 -17.65
CA SER A 34 -1.08 31.18 -17.38
C SER A 34 -2.29 30.85 -16.51
N GLU A 35 -2.94 29.71 -16.80
CA GLU A 35 -4.08 29.19 -16.05
C GLU A 35 -3.93 27.68 -15.80
N TYR A 36 -4.46 27.21 -14.67
CA TYR A 36 -4.38 25.80 -14.27
C TYR A 36 -5.79 25.23 -14.13
N THR A 37 -6.10 24.23 -14.96
CA THR A 37 -7.28 23.39 -14.79
C THR A 37 -7.14 22.52 -13.54
N ASN A 38 -8.24 21.90 -13.08
CA ASN A 38 -8.18 20.93 -11.98
C ASN A 38 -7.27 19.74 -12.32
N ILE A 39 -7.25 19.31 -13.57
CA ILE A 39 -6.37 18.23 -14.04
C ILE A 39 -4.90 18.65 -14.00
N ASP A 40 -4.56 19.89 -14.35
CA ASP A 40 -3.19 20.39 -14.22
C ASP A 40 -2.71 20.36 -12.76
N LYS A 41 -3.59 20.73 -11.83
CA LYS A 41 -3.30 20.71 -10.39
C LYS A 41 -3.13 19.28 -9.88
N ILE A 42 -3.99 18.36 -10.29
CA ILE A 42 -3.87 16.92 -9.99
C ILE A 42 -2.53 16.39 -10.51
N ASN A 43 -2.17 16.71 -11.75
CA ASN A 43 -0.90 16.29 -12.36
C ASN A 43 0.32 16.81 -11.58
N GLY A 44 0.30 18.08 -11.17
CA GLY A 44 1.39 18.63 -10.37
C GLY A 44 1.50 18.01 -8.98
N CYS A 45 0.37 17.72 -8.33
CA CYS A 45 0.35 16.97 -7.08
C CYS A 45 0.83 15.51 -7.27
N PHE A 46 0.50 14.88 -8.39
CA PHE A 46 0.95 13.53 -8.75
C PHE A 46 2.48 13.47 -8.94
N LEU A 47 3.05 14.41 -9.72
CA LEU A 47 4.50 14.52 -9.87
C LEU A 47 5.18 14.80 -8.53
N TRP A 48 4.60 15.68 -7.71
CA TRP A 48 5.14 15.95 -6.38
C TRP A 48 5.16 14.71 -5.49
N LEU A 49 4.08 13.91 -5.50
CA LEU A 49 4.00 12.66 -4.75
C LEU A 49 5.09 11.67 -5.18
N LEU A 50 5.33 11.53 -6.49
CA LEU A 50 6.44 10.74 -7.01
C LEU A 50 7.79 11.24 -6.49
N LYS A 51 8.04 12.56 -6.56
CA LYS A 51 9.28 13.17 -6.06
C LYS A 51 9.51 12.91 -4.59
N ILE A 52 8.54 13.21 -3.72
CA ILE A 52 8.74 13.06 -2.27
C ILE A 52 8.94 11.61 -1.84
N ILE A 53 8.42 10.64 -2.62
CA ILE A 53 8.59 9.21 -2.38
C ILE A 53 9.94 8.73 -2.90
N PHE A 54 10.31 9.06 -4.16
CA PHE A 54 11.49 8.49 -4.84
C PHE A 54 12.78 9.31 -4.69
N GLU A 55 12.73 10.62 -4.39
CA GLU A 55 13.94 11.43 -4.13
C GLU A 55 14.50 11.20 -2.71
N ASN A 56 13.62 10.89 -1.76
CA ASN A 56 13.99 10.75 -0.35
C ASN A 56 14.15 9.29 0.09
N SER A 57 14.02 8.35 -0.84
CA SER A 57 14.14 6.93 -0.57
C SER A 57 15.58 6.46 -0.70
N ASN A 58 16.35 6.59 0.38
CA ASN A 58 17.56 5.79 0.54
C ASN A 58 17.24 4.30 0.77
N ASN A 59 15.95 3.94 0.87
CA ASN A 59 15.45 2.69 1.41
C ASN A 59 14.77 1.77 0.37
N PHE A 60 14.76 2.11 -0.93
CA PHE A 60 14.34 1.15 -1.96
C PHE A 60 15.51 0.25 -2.33
N SER A 61 15.98 -0.51 -1.34
CA SER A 61 16.95 -1.58 -1.55
C SER A 61 16.29 -2.90 -1.92
N GLY A 62 14.96 -2.99 -1.85
CA GLY A 62 14.24 -4.15 -2.37
C GLY A 62 14.12 -4.11 -3.88
N GLY A 63 14.18 -5.29 -4.50
CA GLY A 63 14.14 -5.46 -5.94
C GLY A 63 12.84 -4.97 -6.60
N ALA A 64 12.65 -5.32 -7.87
CA ALA A 64 11.50 -4.87 -8.68
C ALA A 64 10.12 -4.99 -8.01
N ASN A 65 9.93 -5.94 -7.09
CA ASN A 65 8.67 -6.22 -6.40
C ASN A 65 8.27 -5.16 -5.35
N GLU A 66 9.20 -4.45 -4.71
CA GLU A 66 8.83 -3.40 -3.74
C GLU A 66 8.35 -2.12 -4.43
N ASN A 67 8.83 -1.84 -5.65
CA ASN A 67 8.43 -0.64 -6.37
C ASN A 67 7.02 -0.75 -6.95
N ILE A 68 6.63 -1.93 -7.44
CA ILE A 68 5.27 -2.13 -7.96
C ILE A 68 4.23 -1.91 -6.84
N ILE A 69 4.55 -2.29 -5.60
CA ILE A 69 3.71 -2.01 -4.41
C ILE A 69 3.52 -0.51 -4.22
N ILE A 70 4.61 0.26 -4.23
CA ILE A 70 4.56 1.71 -4.01
C ILE A 70 3.84 2.42 -5.15
N VAL A 71 4.13 2.03 -6.40
CA VAL A 71 3.46 2.59 -7.57
C VAL A 71 1.97 2.24 -7.56
N THR A 72 1.59 1.06 -7.06
CA THR A 72 0.16 0.70 -6.85
C THR A 72 -0.52 1.72 -5.93
N TYR A 73 0.09 2.09 -4.80
CA TYR A 73 -0.46 3.12 -3.90
C TYR A 73 -0.51 4.52 -4.52
N ILE A 74 0.48 4.87 -5.33
CA ILE A 74 0.53 6.18 -6.00
C ILE A 74 -0.55 6.26 -7.10
N PHE A 75 -0.69 5.20 -7.91
CA PHE A 75 -1.70 5.14 -8.97
C PHE A 75 -3.12 5.01 -8.42
N SER A 76 -3.30 4.35 -7.27
CA SER A 76 -4.62 4.31 -6.62
C SER A 76 -5.06 5.68 -6.13
N TRP A 77 -4.15 6.46 -5.56
CA TRP A 77 -4.44 7.87 -5.21
C TRP A 77 -4.80 8.70 -6.44
N LEU A 78 -4.05 8.59 -7.53
CA LEU A 78 -4.35 9.30 -8.77
C LEU A 78 -5.73 8.89 -9.32
N SER A 79 -6.01 7.58 -9.33
CA SER A 79 -7.29 7.03 -9.76
C SER A 79 -8.43 7.56 -8.90
N TYR A 80 -8.26 7.58 -7.58
CA TYR A 80 -9.22 8.14 -6.65
C TYR A 80 -9.53 9.60 -6.99
N LYS A 81 -8.51 10.44 -7.16
CA LYS A 81 -8.71 11.86 -7.49
C LYS A 81 -9.44 12.05 -8.81
N LEU A 82 -9.04 11.33 -9.86
CA LEU A 82 -9.68 11.43 -11.17
C LEU A 82 -11.13 10.90 -11.15
N ASN A 83 -11.39 9.82 -10.42
CA ASN A 83 -12.71 9.19 -10.31
C ASN A 83 -13.73 10.02 -9.51
N GLN A 84 -13.29 11.02 -8.73
CA GLN A 84 -14.18 11.91 -7.99
C GLN A 84 -15.00 12.87 -8.86
N LYS A 85 -14.48 13.27 -10.02
CA LYS A 85 -15.15 14.18 -10.97
C LYS A 85 -14.94 13.67 -12.39
N THR A 86 -15.80 12.74 -12.80
CA THR A 86 -15.78 12.12 -14.14
C THR A 86 -16.01 13.12 -15.27
N GLU A 87 -16.67 14.26 -14.97
CA GLU A 87 -16.85 15.39 -15.88
C GLU A 87 -15.54 16.01 -16.41
N ASN A 88 -14.39 15.74 -15.76
CA ASN A 88 -13.09 16.14 -16.27
C ASN A 88 -12.64 15.33 -17.52
N GLY A 89 -13.42 14.33 -17.95
CA GLY A 89 -13.24 13.63 -19.23
C GLY A 89 -12.08 12.62 -19.27
N ILE A 90 -11.48 12.30 -18.12
CA ILE A 90 -10.47 11.24 -17.99
C ILE A 90 -11.13 10.04 -17.34
N THR A 91 -11.29 8.97 -18.10
CA THR A 91 -11.95 7.75 -17.62
C THR A 91 -10.97 6.61 -17.37
N LYS A 92 -9.75 6.71 -17.91
CA LYS A 92 -8.69 5.71 -17.77
C LYS A 92 -7.36 6.36 -17.40
N LEU A 93 -6.56 5.67 -16.58
CA LEU A 93 -5.21 6.14 -16.24
C LEU A 93 -4.30 6.26 -17.48
N ASN A 94 -4.47 5.39 -18.48
CA ASN A 94 -3.68 5.47 -19.71
C ASN A 94 -3.97 6.75 -20.50
N GLU A 95 -5.22 7.24 -20.51
CA GLU A 95 -5.57 8.53 -21.14
C GLU A 95 -4.89 9.69 -20.43
N PHE A 96 -4.87 9.66 -19.09
CA PHE A 96 -4.14 10.65 -18.29
C PHE A 96 -2.65 10.62 -18.61
N TYR A 97 -2.06 9.43 -18.67
CA TYR A 97 -0.63 9.25 -18.97
C TYR A 97 -0.26 9.84 -20.34
N SER A 98 -0.97 9.47 -21.41
CA SER A 98 -0.65 9.96 -22.77
C SER A 98 -0.79 11.48 -22.89
N LYS A 99 -1.81 12.07 -22.25
CA LYS A 99 -2.09 13.51 -22.35
C LYS A 99 -1.20 14.37 -21.43
N TYR A 100 -0.90 13.92 -20.22
CA TYR A 100 -0.35 14.76 -19.15
C TYR A 100 1.03 14.30 -18.63
N ILE A 101 1.55 13.15 -19.07
CA ILE A 101 2.81 12.58 -18.56
C ILE A 101 3.81 12.29 -19.69
N GLU A 102 3.40 11.54 -20.72
CA GLU A 102 4.31 10.88 -21.66
C GLU A 102 5.38 11.80 -22.29
N ASN A 103 4.97 12.99 -22.70
CA ASN A 103 5.83 13.95 -23.39
C ASN A 103 6.27 15.14 -22.51
N VAL A 104 6.02 15.07 -21.21
CA VAL A 104 6.25 16.17 -20.26
C VAL A 104 7.67 16.09 -19.68
N GLN A 105 8.45 17.17 -19.78
CA GLN A 105 9.88 17.20 -19.46
C GLN A 105 10.14 17.00 -17.96
N GLU A 106 9.25 17.48 -17.12
CA GLU A 106 9.36 17.41 -15.66
C GLU A 106 9.38 15.96 -15.15
N TYR A 107 8.75 15.02 -15.88
CA TYR A 107 8.82 13.58 -15.58
C TYR A 107 10.12 12.93 -16.07
N LYS A 108 10.84 13.56 -17.00
CA LYS A 108 12.17 13.12 -17.46
C LYS A 108 13.29 13.59 -16.53
N GLY A 109 12.97 14.36 -15.49
CA GLY A 109 13.91 14.79 -14.45
C GLY A 109 14.56 13.60 -13.73
N SER A 110 15.82 13.77 -13.34
CA SER A 110 16.63 12.71 -12.73
C SER A 110 16.25 12.43 -11.27
N ILE A 111 16.36 11.16 -10.86
CA ILE A 111 16.22 10.72 -9.46
C ILE A 111 17.63 10.40 -8.91
N GLU A 112 18.29 11.39 -8.33
CA GLU A 112 19.72 11.33 -7.99
C GLU A 112 20.12 10.18 -7.06
N LYS A 113 19.23 9.76 -6.15
CA LYS A 113 19.55 8.78 -5.09
C LYS A 113 19.03 7.36 -5.36
N ASN A 114 18.38 7.13 -6.49
CA ASN A 114 17.76 5.84 -6.81
C ASN A 114 18.57 5.11 -7.89
N THR A 115 19.11 3.93 -7.56
CA THR A 115 19.93 3.14 -8.49
C THR A 115 19.08 2.38 -9.52
N GLN A 116 17.79 2.20 -9.28
CA GLN A 116 16.89 1.37 -10.09
C GLN A 116 16.11 2.16 -11.16
N TYR A 117 15.83 3.42 -10.89
CA TYR A 117 15.14 4.34 -11.80
C TYR A 117 15.93 5.62 -11.92
N LYS A 118 16.26 5.99 -13.15
CA LYS A 118 16.99 7.22 -13.42
C LYS A 118 16.06 8.42 -13.47
N THR A 119 14.79 8.22 -13.82
CA THR A 119 13.79 9.27 -14.04
C THR A 119 12.41 8.86 -13.53
N TYR A 120 11.52 9.83 -13.29
CA TYR A 120 10.14 9.56 -12.88
C TYR A 120 9.33 8.86 -13.97
N ILE A 121 9.56 9.21 -15.23
CA ILE A 121 8.91 8.55 -16.36
C ILE A 121 9.30 7.07 -16.45
N GLU A 122 10.53 6.69 -16.09
CA GLU A 122 10.93 5.27 -16.01
C GLU A 122 10.16 4.51 -14.92
N VAL A 123 9.93 5.12 -13.75
CA VAL A 123 9.11 4.53 -12.67
C VAL A 123 7.72 4.18 -13.20
N ILE A 124 7.11 5.14 -13.91
CA ILE A 124 5.77 5.01 -14.48
C ILE A 124 5.76 3.96 -15.59
N ASN A 125 6.71 4.03 -16.52
CA ASN A 125 6.78 3.16 -17.69
C ASN A 125 6.96 1.68 -17.34
N LYS A 126 7.81 1.37 -16.36
CA LYS A 126 8.01 0.00 -15.87
C LYS A 126 6.76 -0.60 -15.19
N ASN A 127 5.81 0.24 -14.80
CA ASN A 127 4.59 -0.15 -14.10
C ASN A 127 3.30 0.14 -14.90
N LYS A 128 3.42 0.36 -16.23
CA LYS A 128 2.27 0.70 -17.11
C LYS A 128 1.10 -0.27 -17.00
N LYS A 129 1.37 -1.57 -16.80
CA LYS A 129 0.31 -2.59 -16.64
C LYS A 129 -0.72 -2.22 -15.57
N LEU A 130 -0.33 -1.52 -14.51
CA LEU A 130 -1.26 -1.06 -13.46
C LEU A 130 -2.32 -0.06 -13.97
N MET A 131 -2.08 0.59 -15.11
CA MET A 131 -3.01 1.52 -15.74
C MET A 131 -4.16 0.81 -16.47
N ASP A 132 -4.04 -0.51 -16.70
CA ASP A 132 -5.07 -1.33 -17.33
C ASP A 132 -6.17 -1.75 -16.34
N ILE A 133 -5.94 -1.54 -15.03
CA ILE A 133 -6.96 -1.73 -14.00
C ILE A 133 -7.93 -0.55 -14.07
N ASP A 134 -9.23 -0.84 -14.00
CA ASP A 134 -10.26 0.18 -14.04
C ASP A 134 -10.06 1.23 -12.92
N ILE A 135 -10.27 2.50 -13.29
CA ILE A 135 -10.00 3.63 -12.39
C ILE A 135 -10.90 3.60 -11.16
N SER A 136 -12.13 3.10 -11.29
CA SER A 136 -13.08 2.97 -10.18
C SER A 136 -12.64 1.87 -9.21
N VAL A 137 -12.03 0.79 -9.72
CA VAL A 137 -11.44 -0.28 -8.91
C VAL A 137 -10.24 0.24 -8.13
N MET A 138 -9.33 0.94 -8.79
CA MET A 138 -8.17 1.56 -8.13
C MET A 138 -8.58 2.67 -7.16
N SER A 139 -9.66 3.39 -7.42
CA SER A 139 -10.26 4.35 -6.49
C SER A 139 -10.74 3.66 -5.20
N LYS A 140 -11.48 2.55 -5.31
CA LYS A 140 -11.92 1.76 -4.13
C LYS A 140 -10.73 1.16 -3.38
N PHE A 141 -9.71 0.69 -4.10
CA PHE A 141 -8.45 0.26 -3.49
C PHE A 141 -7.83 1.37 -2.64
N TYR A 142 -7.83 2.61 -3.14
CA TYR A 142 -7.31 3.74 -2.37
C TYR A 142 -8.07 3.99 -1.07
N ASP A 143 -9.40 3.82 -1.06
CA ASP A 143 -10.19 3.93 0.17
C ASP A 143 -9.84 2.85 1.21
N VAL A 144 -9.58 1.62 0.76
CA VAL A 144 -9.08 0.54 1.62
C VAL A 144 -7.68 0.90 2.17
N PHE A 145 -6.78 1.34 1.29
CA PHE A 145 -5.43 1.79 1.66
C PHE A 145 -5.44 2.95 2.67
N LYS A 146 -6.33 3.93 2.48
CA LYS A 146 -6.49 5.07 3.40
C LYS A 146 -6.82 4.60 4.81
N ASN A 147 -7.70 3.60 4.95
CA ASN A 147 -8.03 3.04 6.25
C ASN A 147 -6.90 2.15 6.81
N LEU A 148 -6.20 1.40 5.95
CA LEU A 148 -4.99 0.66 6.32
C LEU A 148 -3.93 1.60 6.93
N CYS A 149 -3.76 2.80 6.37
CA CYS A 149 -2.87 3.79 6.95
C CYS A 149 -3.28 4.23 8.35
N LYS A 150 -4.58 4.43 8.61
CA LYS A 150 -5.05 4.71 9.97
C LYS A 150 -4.72 3.56 10.92
N MET A 151 -4.89 2.31 10.49
CA MET A 151 -4.49 1.14 11.28
C MET A 151 -2.99 1.17 11.60
N TYR A 152 -2.14 1.49 10.63
CA TYR A 152 -0.70 1.58 10.84
C TYR A 152 -0.31 2.74 11.78
N ASP A 153 -0.83 3.93 11.54
CA ASP A 153 -0.45 5.14 12.29
C ASP A 153 -0.97 5.10 13.74
N ASP A 154 -2.15 4.51 13.97
CA ASP A 154 -2.79 4.35 15.28
C ASP A 154 -2.49 2.99 15.94
N LEU A 155 -1.43 2.28 15.56
CA LEU A 155 -1.02 0.99 16.15
C LEU A 155 -0.96 1.02 17.69
N SER A 156 -0.53 2.13 18.28
CA SER A 156 -0.48 2.32 19.74
C SER A 156 -1.86 2.26 20.42
N LYS A 157 -2.94 2.60 19.71
CA LYS A 157 -4.31 2.49 20.22
C LYS A 157 -4.73 1.04 20.45
N ALA A 158 -4.09 0.06 19.81
CA ALA A 158 -4.38 -1.34 20.09
C ALA A 158 -4.14 -1.72 21.57
N ASN A 159 -3.23 -1.04 22.26
CA ASN A 159 -2.96 -1.26 23.69
C ASN A 159 -3.88 -0.44 24.60
N ASN A 160 -4.10 0.83 24.26
CA ASN A 160 -4.71 1.80 25.19
C ASN A 160 -6.19 2.10 24.88
N ASN A 161 -6.65 1.79 23.67
CA ASN A 161 -8.04 1.94 23.23
C ASN A 161 -8.39 0.89 22.15
N SER A 162 -8.37 -0.39 22.55
CA SER A 162 -8.56 -1.53 21.65
C SER A 162 -9.88 -1.48 20.87
N GLN A 163 -10.97 -1.02 21.52
CA GLN A 163 -12.28 -0.90 20.88
C GLN A 163 -12.27 0.09 19.72
N GLU A 164 -11.60 1.24 19.87
CA GLU A 164 -11.45 2.20 18.78
C GLU A 164 -10.58 1.64 17.66
N TYR A 165 -9.47 1.00 18.00
CA TYR A 165 -8.57 0.39 17.01
C TYR A 165 -9.28 -0.69 16.17
N LEU A 166 -10.08 -1.54 16.82
CA LEU A 166 -10.85 -2.60 16.14
C LEU A 166 -11.92 -2.04 15.18
N LYS A 167 -12.40 -0.81 15.36
CA LYS A 167 -13.27 -0.17 14.36
C LYS A 167 -12.53 0.02 13.03
N TYR A 168 -11.27 0.44 13.07
CA TYR A 168 -10.47 0.55 11.85
C TYR A 168 -10.26 -0.82 11.19
N VAL A 169 -10.00 -1.85 11.98
CA VAL A 169 -9.84 -3.23 11.47
C VAL A 169 -11.11 -3.70 10.75
N ASN A 170 -12.27 -3.51 11.37
CA ASN A 170 -13.55 -3.91 10.77
C ASN A 170 -13.84 -3.14 9.48
N ILE A 171 -13.63 -1.81 9.47
CA ILE A 171 -13.79 -0.99 8.26
C ILE A 171 -12.86 -1.48 7.15
N PHE A 172 -11.62 -1.87 7.47
CA PHE A 172 -10.71 -2.41 6.47
C PHE A 172 -11.23 -3.73 5.89
N VAL A 173 -11.64 -4.66 6.76
CA VAL A 173 -12.14 -5.98 6.37
C VAL A 173 -13.37 -5.87 5.47
N ASP A 174 -14.33 -5.01 5.83
CA ASP A 174 -15.56 -4.83 5.07
C ASP A 174 -15.27 -4.22 3.69
N ASN A 175 -14.46 -3.16 3.66
CA ASN A 175 -14.08 -2.52 2.40
C ASN A 175 -13.22 -3.44 1.51
N TYR A 176 -12.34 -4.26 2.10
CA TYR A 176 -11.54 -5.24 1.37
C TYR A 176 -12.42 -6.33 0.74
N LYS A 177 -13.39 -6.86 1.48
CA LYS A 177 -14.36 -7.84 0.96
C LYS A 177 -15.22 -7.25 -0.15
N ALA A 178 -15.69 -6.02 0.00
CA ALA A 178 -16.43 -5.31 -1.06
C ALA A 178 -15.57 -5.16 -2.33
N LEU A 179 -14.32 -4.74 -2.17
CA LEU A 179 -13.35 -4.61 -3.26
C LEU A 179 -13.14 -5.94 -4.01
N ILE A 180 -13.09 -7.08 -3.33
CA ILE A 180 -12.98 -8.40 -3.97
C ILE A 180 -14.27 -8.77 -4.70
N ASN A 181 -15.41 -8.65 -4.03
CA ASN A 181 -16.68 -9.20 -4.51
C ASN A 181 -17.20 -8.50 -5.77
N GLU A 182 -17.00 -7.18 -5.85
CA GLU A 182 -17.49 -6.34 -6.93
C GLU A 182 -16.64 -6.43 -8.20
N ASN A 183 -15.35 -6.82 -8.07
CA ASN A 183 -14.37 -6.67 -9.15
C ASN A 183 -13.74 -8.01 -9.59
N PHE A 184 -14.27 -9.15 -9.13
CA PHE A 184 -13.75 -10.48 -9.47
C PHE A 184 -13.94 -10.88 -10.95
N ASN A 185 -14.75 -10.13 -11.70
CA ASN A 185 -15.03 -10.39 -13.12
C ASN A 185 -14.19 -9.50 -14.07
N ASP A 186 -13.20 -8.77 -13.55
CA ASP A 186 -12.38 -7.91 -14.39
C ASP A 186 -11.40 -8.74 -15.24
N THR A 187 -11.23 -8.35 -16.50
CA THR A 187 -10.47 -9.08 -17.54
C THR A 187 -8.98 -9.25 -17.17
N ASN A 188 -8.51 -8.46 -16.20
CA ASN A 188 -7.14 -8.42 -15.67
C ASN A 188 -7.00 -9.11 -14.29
N ASN A 189 -7.75 -10.19 -14.05
CA ASN A 189 -7.86 -10.86 -12.75
C ASN A 189 -6.49 -11.17 -12.08
N ASN A 190 -5.47 -11.56 -12.86
CA ASN A 190 -4.13 -11.81 -12.32
C ASN A 190 -3.45 -10.55 -11.77
N LEU A 191 -3.55 -9.43 -12.49
CA LEU A 191 -2.95 -8.17 -12.05
C LEU A 191 -3.71 -7.57 -10.86
N PHE A 192 -5.04 -7.67 -10.87
CA PHE A 192 -5.86 -7.26 -9.73
C PHE A 192 -5.58 -8.11 -8.49
N SER A 193 -5.38 -9.43 -8.64
CA SER A 193 -4.93 -10.32 -7.56
C SER A 193 -3.58 -9.89 -6.99
N HIS A 194 -2.65 -9.44 -7.83
CA HIS A 194 -1.39 -8.86 -7.37
C HIS A 194 -1.63 -7.60 -6.52
N VAL A 195 -2.47 -6.68 -6.97
CA VAL A 195 -2.83 -5.46 -6.22
C VAL A 195 -3.50 -5.82 -4.88
N LEU A 196 -4.44 -6.76 -4.84
CA LEU A 196 -5.04 -7.25 -3.60
C LEU A 196 -4.01 -7.89 -2.64
N SER A 197 -2.99 -8.54 -3.19
CA SER A 197 -1.90 -9.11 -2.41
C SER A 197 -1.13 -8.05 -1.65
N VAL A 198 -0.97 -6.85 -2.22
CA VAL A 198 -0.30 -5.73 -1.58
C VAL A 198 -0.99 -5.34 -0.28
N LEU A 199 -2.31 -5.10 -0.33
CA LEU A 199 -3.10 -4.76 0.86
C LEU A 199 -3.08 -5.88 1.91
N LEU A 200 -3.19 -7.14 1.47
CA LEU A 200 -3.21 -8.28 2.38
C LEU A 200 -1.86 -8.45 3.10
N ASN A 201 -0.75 -8.27 2.38
CA ASN A 201 0.58 -8.33 2.96
C ASN A 201 0.77 -7.25 4.02
N ASP A 202 0.37 -6.01 3.74
CA ASP A 202 0.49 -4.91 4.69
C ASP A 202 -0.47 -5.07 5.88
N TYR A 203 -1.68 -5.58 5.66
CA TYR A 203 -2.61 -5.95 6.74
C TYR A 203 -2.00 -7.01 7.67
N ASN A 204 -1.41 -8.07 7.10
CA ASN A 204 -0.76 -9.12 7.86
C ASN A 204 0.50 -8.62 8.57
N TYR A 205 1.23 -7.68 7.96
CA TYR A 205 2.35 -7.01 8.59
C TYR A 205 1.90 -6.18 9.80
N ILE A 206 0.81 -5.40 9.68
CA ILE A 206 0.24 -4.67 10.82
C ILE A 206 -0.17 -5.66 11.93
N LYS A 207 -0.87 -6.73 11.58
CA LYS A 207 -1.30 -7.79 12.52
C LYS A 207 -0.13 -8.43 13.25
N SER A 208 0.97 -8.73 12.54
CA SER A 208 2.14 -9.38 13.14
C SER A 208 2.91 -8.48 14.10
N ASN A 209 2.90 -7.17 13.85
CA ASN A 209 3.57 -6.17 14.69
C ASN A 209 2.73 -5.71 15.91
N LEU A 210 1.52 -6.25 16.11
CA LEU A 210 0.72 -5.98 17.30
C LEU A 210 1.29 -6.67 18.54
N TYR A 211 1.49 -5.90 19.60
CA TYR A 211 1.92 -6.40 20.92
C TYR A 211 0.75 -7.00 21.72
N ASN A 212 -0.45 -6.44 21.58
CA ASN A 212 -1.65 -6.91 22.29
C ASN A 212 -2.22 -8.17 21.60
N GLU A 213 -1.92 -9.33 22.15
CA GLU A 213 -2.39 -10.63 21.64
C GLU A 213 -3.92 -10.78 21.66
N SER A 214 -4.65 -10.13 22.58
CA SER A 214 -6.12 -10.16 22.60
C SER A 214 -6.71 -9.42 21.40
N VAL A 215 -6.13 -8.30 21.00
CA VAL A 215 -6.55 -7.55 19.80
C VAL A 215 -6.15 -8.29 18.54
N LYS A 216 -4.94 -8.84 18.50
CA LYS A 216 -4.42 -9.61 17.36
C LYS A 216 -5.29 -10.83 17.04
N LYS A 217 -5.82 -11.53 18.05
CA LYS A 217 -6.76 -12.65 17.88
C LYS A 217 -8.12 -12.24 17.28
N GLN A 218 -8.47 -10.96 17.33
CA GLN A 218 -9.71 -10.44 16.76
C GLN A 218 -9.56 -10.01 15.29
N PHE A 219 -8.35 -10.07 14.71
CA PHE A 219 -8.14 -9.81 13.29
C PHE A 219 -8.67 -10.97 12.45
N PRO A 220 -9.66 -10.74 11.57
CA PRO A 220 -10.13 -11.77 10.66
C PRO A 220 -9.01 -12.23 9.71
N GLU A 221 -9.00 -13.51 9.37
CA GLU A 221 -8.20 -14.01 8.26
C GLU A 221 -8.87 -13.61 6.94
N LEU A 222 -8.07 -13.15 5.99
CA LEU A 222 -8.54 -12.63 4.70
C LEU A 222 -7.89 -13.42 3.57
N THR A 223 -8.68 -13.70 2.53
CA THR A 223 -8.24 -14.37 1.30
C THR A 223 -8.30 -13.41 0.13
N LYS A 224 -7.48 -13.66 -0.90
CA LYS A 224 -7.51 -12.91 -2.16
C LYS A 224 -8.63 -13.39 -3.09
N GLU A 225 -9.20 -14.56 -2.81
CA GLU A 225 -10.25 -15.19 -3.59
C GLU A 225 -11.64 -14.84 -3.04
N LYS A 226 -12.62 -14.78 -3.95
CA LYS A 226 -14.02 -14.64 -3.60
C LYS A 226 -14.47 -15.83 -2.76
N THR A 227 -14.85 -15.57 -1.52
CA THR A 227 -15.57 -16.56 -0.72
C THR A 227 -16.94 -16.79 -1.38
N LYS A 228 -17.19 -17.98 -1.94
CA LYS A 228 -18.56 -18.38 -2.23
C LYS A 228 -19.31 -18.34 -0.90
N ALA A 229 -20.39 -17.56 -0.83
CA ALA A 229 -21.20 -17.48 0.38
C ALA A 229 -21.55 -18.90 0.85
N GLN A 230 -21.06 -19.30 2.03
CA GLN A 230 -21.59 -20.48 2.70
C GLN A 230 -23.00 -20.13 3.14
N ALA A 231 -23.97 -20.90 2.65
CA ALA A 231 -25.33 -20.89 3.17
C ALA A 231 -25.27 -21.17 4.68
N PRO A 232 -26.02 -20.44 5.52
CA PRO A 232 -26.02 -20.68 6.95
C PRO A 232 -26.82 -21.95 7.23
N GLY A 233 -26.13 -23.05 7.57
CA GLY A 233 -26.79 -24.21 8.17
C GLY A 233 -26.09 -25.54 7.93
N SER A 234 -25.25 -25.94 8.88
CA SER A 234 -25.54 -27.14 9.68
C SER A 234 -24.49 -27.30 10.77
N SER A 235 -24.96 -27.33 12.01
CA SER A 235 -24.23 -27.67 13.21
C SER A 235 -23.43 -28.97 13.05
N PHE A 236 -22.13 -28.95 13.34
CA PHE A 236 -21.42 -30.17 13.71
C PHE A 236 -21.69 -30.45 15.20
N LYS A 237 -22.68 -31.30 15.43
CA LYS A 237 -22.82 -32.09 16.65
C LYS A 237 -21.76 -33.20 16.59
N GLY A 238 -20.98 -33.38 17.65
CA GLY A 238 -20.04 -34.49 17.75
C GLY A 238 -20.75 -35.85 17.82
N THR A 239 -20.05 -36.91 17.39
CA THR A 239 -19.56 -38.02 18.24
C THR A 239 -19.05 -39.19 17.37
N GLN A 240 -17.83 -39.63 17.72
CA GLN A 240 -17.13 -40.94 17.64
C GLN A 240 -17.37 -42.00 16.53
N MET A 241 -16.21 -42.45 16.00
CA MET A 241 -15.69 -43.83 15.73
C MET A 241 -16.67 -45.01 15.60
N ASP A 242 -16.55 -45.78 14.50
CA ASP A 242 -15.94 -47.13 14.52
C ASP A 242 -15.78 -47.75 13.10
N ASP A 243 -14.55 -48.24 12.89
CA ASP A 243 -14.04 -49.49 12.31
C ASP A 243 -14.45 -50.11 10.93
N SER A 244 -13.37 -50.44 10.19
CA SER A 244 -13.04 -51.63 9.39
C SER A 244 -13.74 -52.10 8.10
N SER A 245 -12.87 -52.30 7.10
CA SER A 245 -12.74 -53.46 6.19
C SER A 245 -13.52 -53.53 4.86
N GLY A 246 -12.81 -53.19 3.78
CA GLY A 246 -12.43 -54.13 2.70
C GLY A 246 -13.50 -54.71 1.76
N LYS A 247 -13.50 -54.28 0.50
CA LYS A 247 -13.25 -55.10 -0.71
C LYS A 247 -13.54 -54.34 -2.01
N MET A 248 -12.61 -54.46 -2.95
CA MET A 248 -12.76 -54.14 -4.38
C MET A 248 -13.56 -55.27 -5.07
N PRO A 249 -14.21 -55.02 -6.23
CA PRO A 249 -13.58 -55.45 -7.48
C PRO A 249 -13.74 -54.50 -8.68
N VAL A 250 -12.62 -54.35 -9.40
CA VAL A 250 -12.37 -54.35 -10.86
C VAL A 250 -13.51 -54.03 -11.86
N SER A 251 -13.28 -52.93 -12.58
CA SER A 251 -13.38 -52.61 -14.02
C SER A 251 -14.46 -53.19 -14.94
N ILE A 252 -15.16 -52.28 -15.64
CA ILE A 252 -15.44 -52.38 -17.09
C ILE A 252 -15.15 -51.02 -17.75
N SER A 253 -14.39 -51.11 -18.82
CA SER A 253 -13.93 -50.08 -19.75
C SER A 253 -15.01 -49.58 -20.72
N GLN A 254 -14.93 -48.30 -21.11
CA GLN A 254 -15.19 -47.87 -22.50
C GLN A 254 -14.45 -46.55 -22.77
N THR A 255 -13.73 -46.55 -23.90
CA THR A 255 -12.92 -45.47 -24.47
C THR A 255 -13.62 -45.02 -25.77
N GLU A 256 -13.65 -43.72 -26.05
CA GLU A 256 -13.50 -43.09 -27.39
C GLU A 256 -13.37 -41.58 -27.17
N GLU A 257 -12.14 -41.05 -27.28
CA GLU A 257 -11.62 -40.18 -28.35
C GLU A 257 -11.99 -38.70 -28.19
N SER A 258 -11.05 -37.83 -27.80
CA SER A 258 -9.95 -37.24 -28.59
C SER A 258 -10.39 -35.97 -29.31
N ILE A 259 -10.01 -34.80 -28.76
CA ILE A 259 -9.42 -33.70 -29.54
C ILE A 259 -8.24 -33.16 -28.73
N SER A 260 -7.05 -33.31 -29.31
CA SER A 260 -5.78 -32.77 -28.85
C SER A 260 -5.50 -31.41 -29.51
N GLN A 261 -4.56 -30.66 -28.89
CA GLN A 261 -3.83 -29.45 -29.34
C GLN A 261 -4.04 -28.26 -28.38
N THR A 262 -3.02 -27.55 -27.86
CA THR A 262 -1.56 -27.61 -28.01
C THR A 262 -0.94 -26.99 -26.76
N LYS A 263 0.15 -27.61 -26.31
CA LYS A 263 1.05 -27.15 -25.24
C LYS A 263 1.80 -25.91 -25.72
N VAL A 264 1.58 -24.75 -25.09
CA VAL A 264 2.57 -23.65 -25.08
C VAL A 264 3.09 -23.54 -23.66
N SER A 265 4.41 -23.60 -23.58
CA SER A 265 5.20 -23.66 -22.36
C SER A 265 5.54 -22.23 -21.95
N ASP A 266 4.89 -21.71 -20.90
CA ASP A 266 5.41 -20.58 -20.14
C ASP A 266 5.92 -21.12 -18.80
N SER A 267 7.18 -21.55 -18.82
CA SER A 267 7.93 -21.89 -17.62
C SER A 267 8.37 -20.60 -16.93
N GLU A 268 7.50 -20.03 -16.09
CA GLU A 268 7.89 -19.03 -15.07
C GLU A 268 7.07 -19.19 -13.78
N THR A 269 6.73 -20.43 -13.41
CA THR A 269 6.08 -20.75 -12.12
C THR A 269 7.05 -21.32 -11.07
N THR A 270 8.35 -21.17 -11.27
CA THR A 270 9.36 -21.61 -10.30
C THR A 270 10.21 -20.42 -9.90
N LEU A 271 9.81 -19.71 -8.83
CA LEU A 271 10.69 -19.01 -7.87
C LEU A 271 9.92 -18.25 -6.75
N PHE A 272 8.65 -18.61 -6.46
CA PHE A 272 7.90 -18.03 -5.35
C PHE A 272 7.49 -19.08 -4.32
N SER A 273 8.49 -19.70 -3.69
CA SER A 273 8.30 -20.50 -2.48
C SER A 273 9.18 -19.95 -1.37
N SER A 274 8.52 -19.52 -0.30
CA SER A 274 9.03 -19.35 1.07
C SER A 274 10.27 -18.47 1.28
N LEU A 275 10.06 -17.21 1.68
CA LEU A 275 11.02 -16.52 2.55
C LEU A 275 10.61 -16.74 4.01
N THR A 276 10.97 -17.90 4.57
CA THR A 276 11.17 -18.02 6.01
C THR A 276 12.47 -17.29 6.35
N ILE A 277 12.37 -16.02 6.74
CA ILE A 277 13.50 -15.24 7.24
C ILE A 277 13.85 -15.77 8.64
N ASN A 278 14.74 -16.75 8.69
CA ASN A 278 15.48 -17.08 9.91
C ASN A 278 16.70 -16.16 10.00
N ASN A 279 16.49 -14.91 10.40
CA ASN A 279 17.59 -14.03 10.80
C ASN A 279 17.84 -14.22 12.29
N LEU A 280 18.71 -15.17 12.64
CA LEU A 280 19.33 -15.24 13.96
C LEU A 280 20.32 -14.07 14.05
N ILE A 281 19.90 -12.94 14.62
CA ILE A 281 20.82 -11.83 14.94
C ILE A 281 21.70 -12.31 16.10
N PRO A 282 23.05 -12.29 15.99
CA PRO A 282 23.89 -12.65 17.11
C PRO A 282 23.75 -11.57 18.18
N ILE A 283 23.22 -11.98 19.34
CA ILE A 283 23.02 -11.18 20.57
C ILE A 283 24.16 -10.19 20.89
N PRO A 284 25.47 -10.48 20.66
CA PRO A 284 26.53 -9.49 20.89
C PRO A 284 26.46 -8.22 20.03
N LEU A 285 25.91 -8.27 18.80
CA LEU A 285 25.84 -7.07 17.93
C LEU A 285 24.81 -6.04 18.41
N ILE A 286 23.72 -6.49 19.03
CA ILE A 286 22.68 -5.61 19.58
C ILE A 286 23.25 -4.81 20.77
N LEU A 287 24.05 -5.45 21.63
CA LEU A 287 24.67 -4.78 22.77
C LEU A 287 25.64 -3.67 22.34
N VAL A 288 26.45 -3.89 21.30
CA VAL A 288 27.36 -2.86 20.77
C VAL A 288 26.58 -1.67 20.19
N ALA A 289 25.51 -1.91 19.43
CA ALA A 289 24.68 -0.85 18.85
C ALA A 289 23.98 0.00 19.92
N THR A 290 23.44 -0.64 20.98
CA THR A 290 22.79 0.08 22.09
C THR A 290 23.76 0.97 22.86
N LEU A 291 25.01 0.54 23.08
CA LEU A 291 26.04 1.36 23.75
C LEU A 291 26.46 2.57 22.91
N ILE A 292 26.58 2.43 21.58
CA ILE A 292 26.89 3.54 20.68
C ILE A 292 25.77 4.59 20.69
N LEU A 293 24.50 4.16 20.59
CA LEU A 293 23.35 5.06 20.63
C LEU A 293 23.21 5.76 22.00
N LEU A 294 23.49 5.05 23.09
CA LEU A 294 23.48 5.64 24.43
C LEU A 294 24.59 6.70 24.60
N GLY A 295 25.79 6.45 24.07
CA GLY A 295 26.88 7.43 24.06
C GLY A 295 26.55 8.70 23.26
N ILE A 296 25.90 8.55 22.10
CA ILE A 296 25.45 9.69 21.28
C ILE A 296 24.37 10.49 22.03
N SER A 297 23.35 9.83 22.57
CA SER A 297 22.26 10.50 23.30
C SER A 297 22.75 11.21 24.56
N TYR A 298 23.70 10.64 25.30
CA TYR A 298 24.32 11.28 26.46
C TYR A 298 25.04 12.58 26.10
N LYS A 299 25.78 12.59 24.98
CA LYS A 299 26.49 13.78 24.48
C LYS A 299 25.53 14.90 24.05
N TYR A 300 24.43 14.56 23.38
CA TYR A 300 23.41 15.54 22.96
C TYR A 300 22.58 16.08 24.14
N SER A 301 22.28 15.23 25.14
CA SER A 301 21.57 15.65 26.36
C SER A 301 22.37 16.67 27.15
N LEU A 302 23.66 16.41 27.43
CA LEU A 302 24.53 17.32 28.17
C LEU A 302 24.70 18.68 27.47
N PHE A 303 24.71 18.68 26.13
CA PHE A 303 24.79 19.91 25.32
C PHE A 303 23.47 20.72 25.32
N GLY A 304 22.32 20.04 25.39
CA GLY A 304 21.00 20.67 25.47
C GLY A 304 20.77 21.43 26.78
N PHE A 305 21.23 20.88 27.91
CA PHE A 305 21.08 21.52 29.23
C PHE A 305 21.91 22.81 29.35
N ARG A 306 23.13 22.83 28.79
CA ARG A 306 24.01 24.02 28.83
C ARG A 306 23.45 25.21 28.04
N LYS A 307 22.70 24.95 26.97
CA LYS A 307 22.10 26.00 26.12
C LYS A 307 20.81 26.57 26.72
N ARG A 308 20.06 25.78 27.51
CA ARG A 308 18.87 26.26 28.25
C ARG A 308 19.25 27.17 29.41
N SER A 309 20.28 26.83 30.19
CA SER A 309 20.70 27.64 31.34
C SER A 309 21.21 29.04 30.93
N GLN A 310 21.98 29.14 29.84
CA GLN A 310 22.43 30.44 29.30
C GLN A 310 21.25 31.31 28.82
N LYS A 311 20.23 30.70 28.20
CA LYS A 311 19.05 31.41 27.70
C LYS A 311 18.12 31.91 28.83
N GLN A 312 18.08 31.19 29.96
CA GLN A 312 17.40 31.65 31.18
C GLN A 312 18.16 32.80 31.86
N TYR A 313 19.48 32.68 32.00
CA TYR A 313 20.32 33.76 32.57
C TYR A 313 20.21 35.09 31.79
N LEU A 314 20.20 35.04 30.46
CA LEU A 314 20.02 36.23 29.62
C LEU A 314 18.62 36.85 29.75
N ARG A 315 17.57 36.03 29.96
CA ARG A 315 16.20 36.52 30.18
C ARG A 315 16.02 37.18 31.55
N GLU A 316 16.73 36.72 32.57
CA GLU A 316 16.70 37.35 33.90
C GLU A 316 17.47 38.67 33.93
N LYS A 317 18.57 38.80 33.17
CA LYS A 317 19.31 40.07 33.04
C LYS A 317 18.57 41.17 32.28
N LEU A 318 17.65 40.83 31.39
CA LEU A 318 16.82 41.81 30.66
C LEU A 318 15.61 42.30 31.47
N LYS A 319 15.35 41.74 32.66
CA LYS A 319 14.24 42.13 33.54
C LYS A 319 14.68 42.95 34.76
N LYS A 320 15.96 43.28 34.88
CA LYS A 320 16.54 44.18 35.88
C LYS A 320 17.01 45.45 35.20
#